data_AF-A0A851B3X3-F1
#
_entry.id   AF-A0A851B3X3-F1
#
_cell.length_a   1.000
_cell.length_b   1.000
_cell.length_c   1.000
_cell.angle_alpha   90.00
_cell.angle_beta   90.00
_cell.angle_gamma   90.00
#
_symmetry.space_group_name_H-M   'P 1'
#
loop_
_entity.id
_entity.type
_entity.pdbx_description
1 polymer ?
#
loop_
_entity_poly.entity_id
_entity_poly.type
_entity_poly.pdbx_seq_one_letter_code
_entity_poly.pdbx_strand_id
1 'polypeptide(L)'
;YTRAEVARHRTPSERVWVTHGTEVFDVTDFVELHPGGADKILLAAGGALEPFWALYAVHNQPHVLELLRDYKVGELSPEDAAPPAGDTADPFAGDPPRHPALRVNSLKPFNAEPPPELLTQSFLTPNELFFTRNHLPVPAVEPGSYRLRVEVPGGRALSLSLAELRQRFPRHEVTATLQCAGNRRSEMSRVRPVKGLDWDIGAISTARWAGARLRDVLLAAGLGDKPGDGEWHVCFEGLDRDASGTSYGASIPLERALSAEAEVLLAYEMNGQELPRDHGFPVRVLVPGVVGARSVKWLRSVAVSPAESPSHWQQNDYKGFCPSVDWDCVDFGSAPAIQELPVQSAIPEPRPGAAVAAGELTVKGYAWSGGGREVIRVDVSLDGGRTWRAAELGPRGRGWAWALWELRAPGTGDTEGTGDIGDTVGPIWNPRGVLSNAWHRVPVTVTR
;
A
#
# COMPACT_ATOMS: atom_id res chain seq x y z
N TYR A 1 27.92 -21.66 -18.80
CA TYR A 1 28.16 -21.95 -17.39
C TYR A 1 27.33 -23.13 -16.94
N THR A 2 27.77 -23.91 -15.97
CA THR A 2 26.92 -24.89 -15.26
C THR A 2 26.22 -24.21 -14.09
N ARG A 3 25.12 -24.76 -13.57
CA ARG A 3 24.47 -24.27 -12.34
C ARG A 3 25.44 -24.30 -11.16
N ALA A 4 26.35 -25.28 -11.10
CA ALA A 4 27.38 -25.38 -10.08
C ALA A 4 28.43 -24.27 -10.17
N GLU A 5 28.77 -23.80 -11.37
CA GLU A 5 29.64 -22.64 -11.58
C GLU A 5 28.94 -21.36 -11.13
N VAL A 6 27.69 -21.13 -11.56
CA VAL A 6 26.90 -19.97 -11.14
C VAL A 6 26.75 -19.94 -9.62
N ALA A 7 26.55 -21.09 -8.98
CA ALA A 7 26.41 -21.21 -7.53
C ALA A 7 27.65 -20.78 -6.73
N ARG A 8 28.82 -20.56 -7.36
CA ARG A 8 30.02 -20.03 -6.69
C ARG A 8 30.00 -18.50 -6.54
N HIS A 9 29.13 -17.81 -7.28
CA HIS A 9 29.06 -16.36 -7.36
C HIS A 9 27.93 -15.82 -6.46
N ARG A 10 28.14 -15.86 -5.14
CA ARG A 10 27.10 -15.54 -4.14
C ARG A 10 27.33 -14.25 -3.36
N THR A 11 28.51 -13.66 -3.48
CA THR A 11 28.93 -12.52 -2.65
C THR A 11 29.52 -11.42 -3.54
N PRO A 12 29.47 -10.13 -3.12
CA PRO A 12 30.06 -9.05 -3.92
C PRO A 12 31.54 -9.28 -4.26
N SER A 13 32.31 -9.85 -3.33
CA SER A 13 33.72 -10.20 -3.55
C SER A 13 33.94 -11.29 -4.60
N GLU A 14 32.96 -12.18 -4.79
CA GLU A 14 33.01 -13.27 -5.76
C GLU A 14 32.20 -12.97 -7.03
N ARG A 15 31.65 -11.75 -7.15
CA ARG A 15 30.54 -11.39 -8.03
C ARG A 15 29.23 -12.11 -7.64
N VAL A 16 28.11 -11.45 -7.89
CA VAL A 16 26.77 -11.95 -7.61
C VAL A 16 26.13 -12.34 -8.93
N TRP A 17 26.08 -13.66 -9.22
CA TRP A 17 25.46 -14.15 -10.44
C TRP A 17 24.09 -14.76 -10.16
N VAL A 18 23.19 -14.64 -11.13
CA VAL A 18 21.85 -15.22 -11.10
C VAL A 18 21.48 -15.81 -12.45
N THR A 19 20.47 -16.67 -12.51
CA THR A 19 19.96 -17.22 -13.77
C THR A 19 18.49 -16.86 -13.98
N HIS A 20 18.09 -16.68 -15.24
CA HIS A 20 16.69 -16.60 -15.63
C HIS A 20 16.51 -17.26 -16.99
N GLY A 21 15.61 -18.24 -17.07
CA GLY A 21 15.55 -19.19 -18.17
C GLY A 21 16.87 -19.95 -18.30
N THR A 22 17.53 -19.79 -19.44
CA THR A 22 18.84 -20.37 -19.74
C THR A 22 19.97 -19.35 -19.67
N GLU A 23 19.69 -18.09 -19.32
CA GLU A 23 20.66 -17.00 -19.33
C GLU A 23 21.28 -16.80 -17.94
N VAL A 24 22.54 -16.36 -17.92
CA VAL A 24 23.32 -16.06 -16.71
C VAL A 24 23.65 -14.58 -16.67
N PHE A 25 23.43 -13.96 -15.53
CA PHE A 25 23.56 -12.52 -15.33
C PHE A 25 24.49 -12.21 -14.16
N ASP A 26 25.40 -11.27 -14.33
CA ASP A 26 26.22 -10.71 -13.25
C ASP A 26 25.55 -9.42 -12.76
N VAL A 27 24.81 -9.54 -11.67
CA VAL A 27 24.04 -8.44 -11.09
C VAL A 27 24.80 -7.72 -9.97
N THR A 28 26.12 -7.93 -9.85
CA THR A 28 26.93 -7.36 -8.75
C THR A 28 26.70 -5.87 -8.59
N ASP A 29 26.76 -5.13 -9.70
CA ASP A 29 26.65 -3.67 -9.70
C ASP A 29 25.18 -3.20 -9.58
N PHE A 30 24.21 -4.11 -9.71
CA PHE A 30 22.79 -3.84 -9.54
C PHE A 30 22.29 -4.08 -8.11
N VAL A 31 23.04 -4.84 -7.30
CA VAL A 31 22.59 -5.25 -5.95
C VAL A 31 22.16 -4.05 -5.11
N GLU A 32 22.97 -2.99 -5.08
CA GLU A 32 22.68 -1.78 -4.30
C GLU A 32 21.59 -0.90 -4.94
N LEU A 33 21.38 -1.03 -6.25
CA LEU A 33 20.37 -0.29 -7.02
C LEU A 33 18.99 -0.96 -7.01
N HIS A 34 18.90 -2.19 -6.49
CA HIS A 34 17.69 -2.98 -6.53
C HIS A 34 16.56 -2.32 -5.70
N PRO A 35 15.37 -2.06 -6.29
CA PRO A 35 14.30 -1.31 -5.60
C PRO A 35 13.72 -2.00 -4.35
N GLY A 36 13.92 -3.32 -4.20
CA GLY A 36 13.57 -4.07 -3.01
C GLY A 36 14.67 -4.13 -1.94
N GLY A 37 15.78 -3.42 -2.17
CA GLY A 37 17.01 -3.48 -1.37
C GLY A 37 17.93 -4.63 -1.77
N ALA A 38 19.22 -4.49 -1.41
CA ALA A 38 20.28 -5.47 -1.65
C ALA A 38 19.95 -6.85 -1.05
N ASP A 39 19.39 -6.87 0.16
CA ASP A 39 19.06 -8.11 0.86
C ASP A 39 18.12 -9.01 0.05
N LYS A 40 17.19 -8.44 -0.72
CA LYS A 40 16.20 -9.23 -1.48
C LYS A 40 16.77 -9.85 -2.74
N ILE A 41 17.62 -9.13 -3.46
CA ILE A 41 18.27 -9.65 -4.66
C ILE A 41 19.37 -10.67 -4.32
N LEU A 42 20.07 -10.47 -3.19
CA LEU A 42 21.08 -11.41 -2.70
C LEU A 42 20.50 -12.78 -2.30
N LEU A 43 19.19 -12.89 -2.05
CA LEU A 43 18.53 -14.19 -1.85
C LEU A 43 18.63 -15.09 -3.07
N ALA A 44 18.70 -14.50 -4.27
CA ALA A 44 18.84 -15.24 -5.51
C ALA A 44 20.30 -15.49 -5.91
N ALA A 45 21.27 -15.00 -5.12
CA ALA A 45 22.69 -15.06 -5.45
C ALA A 45 23.16 -16.51 -5.64
N GLY A 46 23.78 -16.77 -6.78
CA GLY A 46 24.19 -18.10 -7.23
C GLY A 46 23.04 -19.03 -7.62
N GLY A 47 21.84 -18.51 -7.88
CA GLY A 47 20.63 -19.28 -8.13
C GLY A 47 19.69 -18.71 -9.19
N ALA A 48 18.53 -19.35 -9.34
CA ALA A 48 17.49 -18.98 -10.29
C ALA A 48 16.61 -17.84 -9.78
N LEU A 49 16.27 -16.89 -10.65
CA LEU A 49 15.38 -15.77 -10.38
C LEU A 49 13.91 -16.19 -10.37
N GLU A 50 13.54 -17.27 -11.06
CA GLU A 50 12.17 -17.71 -11.29
C GLU A 50 11.33 -17.86 -10.02
N PRO A 51 11.82 -18.49 -8.92
CA PRO A 51 11.05 -18.58 -7.68
C PRO A 51 10.72 -17.21 -7.07
N PHE A 52 11.63 -16.23 -7.22
CA PHE A 52 11.44 -14.87 -6.72
C PHE A 52 10.54 -14.05 -7.65
N TRP A 53 10.67 -14.22 -8.96
CA TRP A 53 9.85 -13.55 -9.96
C TRP A 53 8.40 -14.06 -9.98
N ALA A 54 8.21 -15.35 -9.64
CA ALA A 54 6.89 -15.91 -9.40
C ALA A 54 6.17 -15.19 -8.23
N LEU A 55 6.89 -14.79 -7.18
CA LEU A 55 6.37 -14.05 -6.02
C LEU A 55 6.16 -12.56 -6.30
N TYR A 56 6.99 -11.98 -7.17
CA TYR A 56 7.01 -10.55 -7.46
C TYR A 56 6.87 -10.33 -8.97
N ALA A 57 5.66 -10.47 -9.51
CA ALA A 57 5.46 -10.41 -10.97
C ALA A 57 5.76 -9.03 -11.59
N VAL A 58 6.03 -7.99 -10.78
CA VAL A 58 6.61 -6.73 -11.28
C VAL A 58 7.90 -6.98 -12.08
N HIS A 59 8.67 -8.03 -11.74
CA HIS A 59 9.87 -8.36 -12.48
C HIS A 59 9.59 -8.95 -13.88
N ASN A 60 8.38 -9.43 -14.13
CA ASN A 60 7.96 -9.89 -15.47
C ASN A 60 7.60 -8.72 -16.40
N GLN A 61 7.65 -7.46 -15.93
CA GLN A 61 7.35 -6.31 -16.78
C GLN A 61 8.49 -6.09 -17.81
N PRO A 62 8.16 -5.66 -19.05
CA PRO A 62 9.14 -5.53 -20.12
C PRO A 62 10.38 -4.69 -19.74
N HIS A 63 10.19 -3.58 -19.03
CA HIS A 63 11.31 -2.72 -18.64
C HIS A 63 12.26 -3.38 -17.62
N VAL A 64 11.78 -4.31 -16.78
CA VAL A 64 12.63 -5.06 -15.84
C VAL A 64 13.41 -6.16 -16.56
N LEU A 65 12.76 -6.81 -17.53
CA LEU A 65 13.43 -7.77 -18.43
C LEU A 65 14.52 -7.09 -19.26
N GLU A 66 14.26 -5.89 -19.77
CA GLU A 66 15.24 -5.07 -20.49
C GLU A 66 16.42 -4.69 -19.58
N LEU A 67 16.13 -4.20 -18.37
CA LEU A 67 17.16 -3.89 -17.38
C LEU A 67 18.01 -5.12 -17.04
N LEU A 68 17.41 -6.30 -16.86
CA LEU A 68 18.16 -7.52 -16.56
C LEU A 68 19.11 -7.91 -17.70
N ARG A 69 18.73 -7.68 -18.96
CA ARG A 69 19.56 -8.02 -20.13
C ARG A 69 20.90 -7.29 -20.15
N ASP A 70 20.96 -6.07 -19.63
CA ASP A 70 22.20 -5.29 -19.53
C ASP A 70 23.26 -5.98 -18.65
N TYR A 71 22.83 -6.89 -17.77
CA TYR A 71 23.70 -7.65 -16.87
C TYR A 71 24.03 -9.05 -17.39
N LYS A 72 23.64 -9.42 -18.63
CA LYS A 72 23.90 -10.78 -19.16
C LYS A 72 25.40 -11.01 -19.36
N VAL A 73 25.91 -12.10 -18.78
CA VAL A 73 27.32 -12.52 -18.92
C VAL A 73 27.49 -13.88 -19.58
N GLY A 74 26.41 -14.63 -19.79
CA GLY A 74 26.44 -15.84 -20.61
C GLY A 74 25.17 -16.65 -20.55
N GLU A 75 25.29 -17.95 -20.84
CA GLU A 75 24.19 -18.90 -20.88
C GLU A 75 24.56 -20.20 -20.16
N LEU A 76 23.56 -20.91 -19.66
CA LEU A 76 23.70 -22.22 -19.06
C LEU A 76 24.07 -23.28 -20.13
N SER A 77 24.82 -24.30 -19.73
CA SER A 77 25.06 -25.45 -20.60
C SER A 77 23.74 -26.15 -20.95
N PRO A 78 23.63 -26.81 -22.11
CA PRO A 78 22.40 -27.51 -22.52
C PRO A 78 21.90 -28.54 -21.51
N GLU A 79 22.80 -29.17 -20.74
CA GLU A 79 22.48 -30.13 -19.68
C GLU A 79 21.81 -29.47 -18.46
N ASP A 80 22.16 -28.22 -18.16
CA ASP A 80 21.61 -27.43 -17.07
C ASP A 80 20.46 -26.48 -17.50
N ALA A 81 20.24 -26.36 -18.81
CA ALA A 81 19.17 -25.55 -19.42
C ALA A 81 17.77 -26.13 -19.13
N ALA A 82 17.67 -27.41 -18.75
CA ALA A 82 16.43 -27.98 -18.26
C ALA A 82 16.06 -27.36 -16.89
N PRO A 83 14.79 -26.97 -16.67
CA PRO A 83 14.36 -26.47 -15.36
C PRO A 83 14.54 -27.59 -14.32
N PRO A 84 15.01 -27.28 -13.09
CA PRO A 84 15.13 -28.27 -12.04
C PRO A 84 13.75 -28.90 -11.78
N ALA A 85 13.69 -30.23 -11.74
CA ALA A 85 12.50 -30.97 -11.32
C ALA A 85 12.27 -30.75 -9.82
N GLY A 86 11.46 -29.74 -9.50
CA GLY A 86 11.05 -29.41 -8.14
C GLY A 86 9.79 -28.56 -8.21
N ASP A 87 8.74 -29.08 -7.58
CA ASP A 87 7.35 -28.60 -7.50
C ASP A 87 7.21 -27.06 -7.49
N THR A 88 7.13 -26.44 -8.67
CA THR A 88 6.87 -25.00 -8.83
C THR A 88 5.37 -24.74 -8.73
N ALA A 89 4.75 -25.16 -7.64
CA ALA A 89 3.39 -24.77 -7.33
C ALA A 89 3.34 -23.23 -7.23
N ASP A 90 2.53 -22.61 -8.08
CA ASP A 90 2.30 -21.17 -8.09
C ASP A 90 1.96 -20.68 -6.66
N PRO A 91 2.78 -19.83 -6.04
CA PRO A 91 2.60 -19.46 -4.63
C PRO A 91 1.28 -18.70 -4.39
N PHE A 92 0.65 -18.19 -5.46
CA PHE A 92 -0.64 -17.51 -5.45
C PHE A 92 -1.83 -18.43 -5.76
N ALA A 93 -1.63 -19.74 -5.95
CA ALA A 93 -2.72 -20.65 -6.31
C ALA A 93 -3.85 -20.70 -5.25
N GLY A 94 -3.50 -20.43 -3.98
CA GLY A 94 -4.45 -20.36 -2.86
C GLY A 94 -5.08 -18.99 -2.61
N ASP A 95 -4.80 -17.99 -3.45
CA ASP A 95 -5.39 -16.67 -3.32
C ASP A 95 -6.92 -16.70 -3.52
N PRO A 96 -7.69 -15.86 -2.82
CA PRO A 96 -9.14 -15.82 -2.97
C PRO A 96 -9.57 -15.33 -4.38
N PRO A 97 -10.77 -15.68 -4.86
CA PRO A 97 -11.36 -15.02 -6.01
C PRO A 97 -11.73 -13.56 -5.68
N ARG A 98 -11.73 -12.69 -6.69
CA ARG A 98 -12.08 -11.27 -6.55
C ARG A 98 -13.13 -10.85 -7.56
N HIS A 99 -13.80 -9.74 -7.27
CA HIS A 99 -14.84 -9.21 -8.14
C HIS A 99 -14.25 -8.74 -9.48
N PRO A 100 -14.83 -9.14 -10.63
CA PRO A 100 -14.24 -8.87 -11.95
C PRO A 100 -14.28 -7.40 -12.37
N ALA A 101 -15.10 -6.57 -11.73
CA ALA A 101 -15.15 -5.13 -12.00
C ALA A 101 -13.94 -4.36 -11.48
N LEU A 102 -13.13 -4.95 -10.60
CA LEU A 102 -11.92 -4.30 -10.09
C LEU A 102 -10.94 -4.02 -11.23
N ARG A 103 -10.34 -2.83 -11.21
CA ARG A 103 -9.24 -2.47 -12.11
C ARG A 103 -7.95 -3.04 -11.53
N VAL A 104 -7.47 -4.12 -12.14
CA VAL A 104 -6.30 -4.86 -11.66
C VAL A 104 -5.02 -4.25 -12.24
N ASN A 105 -4.12 -3.81 -11.36
CA ASN A 105 -2.82 -3.25 -11.72
C ASN A 105 -1.72 -4.31 -11.61
N SER A 106 -1.93 -5.34 -10.78
CA SER A 106 -1.07 -6.52 -10.67
C SER A 106 -1.90 -7.74 -10.27
N LEU A 107 -1.71 -8.87 -10.93
CA LEU A 107 -2.37 -10.12 -10.56
C LEU A 107 -1.62 -10.87 -9.45
N LYS A 108 -0.28 -10.79 -9.43
CA LYS A 108 0.59 -11.57 -8.53
C LYS A 108 1.80 -10.73 -8.06
N PRO A 109 1.78 -10.17 -6.84
CA PRO A 109 0.68 -10.20 -5.89
C PRO A 109 -0.52 -9.39 -6.37
N PHE A 110 -1.72 -9.76 -5.91
CA PHE A 110 -2.96 -9.11 -6.33
C PHE A 110 -3.03 -7.67 -5.82
N ASN A 111 -3.18 -6.72 -6.74
CA ASN A 111 -3.35 -5.31 -6.45
C ASN A 111 -4.37 -4.72 -7.41
N ALA A 112 -5.47 -4.18 -6.88
CA ALA A 112 -6.56 -3.66 -7.67
C ALA A 112 -7.32 -2.55 -6.93
N GLU A 113 -7.92 -1.65 -7.71
CA GLU A 113 -8.75 -0.54 -7.24
C GLU A 113 -10.16 -0.67 -7.83
N PRO A 114 -11.21 -0.16 -7.17
CA PRO A 114 -12.52 -0.07 -7.80
C PRO A 114 -12.49 0.86 -9.02
N PRO A 115 -13.42 0.68 -9.98
CA PRO A 115 -13.69 1.69 -10.99
C PRO A 115 -13.95 3.05 -10.33
N PRO A 116 -13.30 4.14 -10.77
CA PRO A 116 -13.45 5.48 -10.22
C PRO A 116 -14.91 5.91 -10.00
N GLU A 117 -15.79 5.69 -10.98
CA GLU A 117 -17.21 6.02 -10.95
C GLU A 117 -17.99 5.34 -9.81
N LEU A 118 -17.45 4.26 -9.23
CA LEU A 118 -18.05 3.56 -8.10
C LEU A 118 -17.56 4.08 -6.74
N LEU A 119 -16.47 4.86 -6.68
CA LEU A 119 -15.86 5.33 -5.42
C LEU A 119 -16.82 6.20 -4.59
N THR A 120 -17.66 7.00 -5.24
CA THR A 120 -18.57 7.96 -4.59
C THR A 120 -20.02 7.48 -4.49
N GLN A 121 -20.32 6.26 -4.94
CA GLN A 121 -21.70 5.73 -4.94
C GLN A 121 -22.19 5.34 -3.54
N SER A 122 -21.27 5.10 -2.61
CA SER A 122 -21.59 4.76 -1.22
C SER A 122 -20.52 5.33 -0.29
N PHE A 123 -20.95 5.80 0.88
CA PHE A 123 -20.03 6.25 1.93
C PHE A 123 -19.15 5.12 2.45
N LEU A 124 -19.71 3.91 2.59
CA LEU A 124 -18.97 2.70 2.90
C LEU A 124 -18.77 1.91 1.62
N THR A 125 -17.52 1.72 1.21
CA THR A 125 -17.17 0.91 0.05
C THR A 125 -17.53 -0.56 0.34
N PRO A 126 -18.29 -1.23 -0.54
CA PRO A 126 -18.55 -2.67 -0.42
C PRO A 126 -17.25 -3.47 -0.33
N ASN A 127 -17.25 -4.56 0.45
CA ASN A 127 -16.05 -5.36 0.73
C ASN A 127 -15.38 -5.89 -0.54
N GLU A 128 -16.20 -6.22 -1.55
CA GLU A 128 -15.81 -6.78 -2.84
C GLU A 128 -15.17 -5.74 -3.79
N LEU A 129 -15.41 -4.46 -3.51
CA LEU A 129 -14.90 -3.32 -4.29
C LEU A 129 -13.85 -2.51 -3.52
N PHE A 130 -13.66 -2.77 -2.22
CA PHE A 130 -12.64 -2.12 -1.42
C PHE A 130 -11.25 -2.41 -2.03
N PHE A 131 -10.46 -1.36 -2.28
CA PHE A 131 -9.17 -1.53 -2.96
C PHE A 131 -8.28 -2.55 -2.24
N THR A 132 -7.60 -3.40 -3.00
CA THR A 132 -6.74 -4.44 -2.46
C THR A 132 -5.30 -4.13 -2.82
N ARG A 133 -4.43 -4.07 -1.80
CA ARG A 133 -2.99 -4.00 -1.96
C ARG A 133 -2.34 -5.18 -1.24
N ASN A 134 -1.80 -6.14 -2.00
CA ASN A 134 -1.00 -7.25 -1.46
C ASN A 134 0.46 -7.12 -1.93
N HIS A 135 1.42 -7.30 -1.02
CA HIS A 135 2.84 -7.42 -1.38
C HIS A 135 3.25 -8.85 -1.68
N LEU A 136 2.48 -9.82 -1.18
CA LEU A 136 2.80 -11.23 -1.07
C LEU A 136 1.52 -12.07 -1.26
N PRO A 137 1.62 -13.40 -1.41
CA PRO A 137 0.45 -14.29 -1.46
C PRO A 137 -0.44 -14.16 -0.22
N VAL A 138 -1.74 -14.36 -0.41
CA VAL A 138 -2.72 -14.28 0.68
C VAL A 138 -2.65 -15.54 1.55
N PRO A 139 -2.34 -15.43 2.85
CA PRO A 139 -2.30 -16.58 3.74
C PRO A 139 -3.63 -17.36 3.75
N ALA A 140 -3.54 -18.68 3.78
CA ALA A 140 -4.65 -19.57 4.10
C ALA A 140 -4.60 -19.86 5.60
N VAL A 141 -5.56 -19.32 6.36
CA VAL A 141 -5.55 -19.38 7.82
C VAL A 141 -6.73 -20.21 8.30
N GLU A 142 -6.44 -21.26 9.07
CA GLU A 142 -7.46 -22.04 9.77
C GLU A 142 -7.83 -21.34 11.09
N PRO A 143 -9.10 -20.94 11.31
CA PRO A 143 -9.45 -20.05 12.43
C PRO A 143 -9.20 -20.65 13.81
N GLY A 144 -9.40 -21.96 13.97
CA GLY A 144 -9.22 -22.65 15.25
C GLY A 144 -7.75 -22.72 15.71
N SER A 145 -6.80 -22.75 14.78
CA SER A 145 -5.36 -22.85 15.07
C SER A 145 -4.65 -21.49 15.06
N TYR A 146 -5.28 -20.45 14.54
CA TYR A 146 -4.74 -19.09 14.55
C TYR A 146 -4.37 -18.62 15.97
N ARG A 147 -3.18 -18.02 16.11
CA ARG A 147 -2.72 -17.39 17.34
C ARG A 147 -2.05 -16.04 17.04
N LEU A 148 -2.48 -15.03 17.77
CA LEU A 148 -1.85 -13.71 17.83
C LEU A 148 -0.87 -13.66 18.99
N ARG A 149 0.42 -13.44 18.69
CA ARG A 149 1.44 -13.20 19.72
C ARG A 149 1.48 -11.73 20.10
N VAL A 150 1.47 -11.41 21.39
CA VAL A 150 1.60 -10.03 21.89
C VAL A 150 2.70 -9.99 22.94
N GLU A 151 3.69 -9.11 22.74
CA GLU A 151 4.86 -8.97 23.59
C GLU A 151 5.09 -7.52 23.98
N VAL A 152 5.27 -7.28 25.28
CA VAL A 152 5.51 -5.94 25.84
C VAL A 152 6.66 -6.01 26.85
N PRO A 153 7.52 -4.99 26.95
CA PRO A 153 8.59 -4.93 27.95
C PRO A 153 8.07 -5.13 29.37
N GLY A 154 8.68 -6.07 30.11
CA GLY A 154 8.31 -6.36 31.49
C GLY A 154 6.93 -7.01 31.69
N GLY A 155 6.17 -7.26 30.61
CA GLY A 155 4.86 -7.90 30.68
C GLY A 155 4.88 -9.39 30.36
N ARG A 156 3.70 -9.98 30.28
CA ARG A 156 3.50 -11.39 29.91
C ARG A 156 3.37 -11.52 28.40
N ALA A 157 4.07 -12.48 27.81
CA ALA A 157 3.83 -12.85 26.41
C ALA A 157 2.44 -13.48 26.29
N LEU A 158 1.56 -12.88 25.48
CA LEU A 158 0.24 -13.43 25.19
C LEU A 158 0.28 -14.24 23.89
N SER A 159 -0.47 -15.34 23.87
CA SER A 159 -0.82 -16.08 22.66
C SER A 159 -2.33 -16.19 22.62
N LEU A 160 -2.98 -15.29 21.88
CA LEU A 160 -4.43 -15.15 21.84
C LEU A 160 -5.00 -15.89 20.63
N SER A 161 -5.94 -16.80 20.85
CA SER A 161 -6.80 -17.32 19.79
C SER A 161 -7.77 -16.24 19.28
N LEU A 162 -8.36 -16.46 18.10
CA LEU A 162 -9.40 -15.57 17.57
C LEU A 162 -10.61 -15.48 18.52
N ALA A 163 -11.00 -16.60 19.15
CA ALA A 163 -12.09 -16.66 20.11
C ALA A 163 -11.78 -15.83 21.37
N GLU A 164 -10.57 -15.96 21.94
CA GLU A 164 -10.16 -15.15 23.08
C GLU A 164 -10.12 -13.67 22.73
N LEU A 165 -9.62 -13.29 21.55
CA LEU A 165 -9.59 -11.89 21.12
C LEU A 165 -11.00 -11.28 21.03
N ARG A 166 -12.00 -12.06 20.58
CA ARG A 166 -13.41 -11.63 20.50
C ARG A 166 -14.10 -11.60 21.86
N GLN A 167 -13.76 -12.51 22.77
CA GLN A 167 -14.46 -12.69 24.05
C GLN A 167 -13.85 -11.87 25.20
N ARG A 168 -12.52 -11.70 25.26
CA ARG A 168 -11.84 -11.00 26.36
C ARG A 168 -11.94 -9.48 26.26
N PHE A 169 -12.01 -8.94 25.06
CA PHE A 169 -11.88 -7.51 24.82
C PHE A 169 -13.21 -6.95 24.31
N PRO A 170 -13.65 -5.77 24.81
CA PRO A 170 -14.84 -5.13 24.28
C PRO A 170 -14.73 -4.87 22.78
N ARG A 171 -15.75 -5.27 22.02
CA ARG A 171 -15.86 -4.94 20.58
C ARG A 171 -16.02 -3.43 20.43
N HIS A 172 -15.06 -2.79 19.79
CA HIS A 172 -15.12 -1.37 19.41
C HIS A 172 -15.24 -1.25 17.88
N GLU A 173 -15.99 -0.25 17.43
CA GLU A 173 -16.29 -0.04 16.01
C GLU A 173 -15.81 1.35 15.58
N VAL A 174 -15.11 1.41 14.45
CA VAL A 174 -14.53 2.63 13.89
C VAL A 174 -14.78 2.65 12.39
N THR A 175 -15.40 3.72 11.89
CA THR A 175 -15.46 3.97 10.45
C THR A 175 -14.23 4.77 10.04
N ALA A 176 -13.39 4.19 9.19
CA ALA A 176 -12.13 4.79 8.78
C ALA A 176 -11.85 4.52 7.30
N THR A 177 -11.27 5.52 6.65
CA THR A 177 -10.73 5.44 5.29
C THR A 177 -9.31 4.93 5.35
N LEU A 178 -9.00 3.95 4.49
CA LEU A 178 -7.62 3.56 4.21
C LEU A 178 -7.21 4.13 2.87
N GLN A 179 -6.08 4.83 2.82
CA GLN A 179 -5.46 5.30 1.59
C GLN A 179 -4.05 4.71 1.47
N CYS A 180 -3.73 4.16 0.30
CA CYS A 180 -2.36 3.75 -0.02
C CYS A 180 -1.46 4.97 -0.22
N ALA A 181 -0.19 4.89 0.20
CA ALA A 181 0.80 5.95 -0.05
C ALA A 181 0.92 6.32 -1.54
N GLY A 182 0.71 5.32 -2.40
CA GLY A 182 0.81 5.45 -3.86
C GLY A 182 -0.50 5.79 -4.56
N ASN A 183 -1.57 6.17 -3.85
CA ASN A 183 -2.79 6.64 -4.51
C ASN A 183 -2.45 7.79 -5.47
N ARG A 184 -3.02 7.79 -6.68
CA ARG A 184 -2.76 8.78 -7.74
C ARG A 184 -1.31 8.78 -8.27
N ARG A 185 -0.59 7.66 -8.16
CA ARG A 185 0.79 7.52 -8.68
C ARG A 185 0.88 7.77 -10.19
N SER A 186 -0.13 7.36 -10.95
CA SER A 186 -0.15 7.53 -12.41
C SER A 186 0.04 8.99 -12.85
N GLU A 187 -0.38 9.96 -12.04
CA GLU A 187 -0.17 11.39 -12.31
C GLU A 187 1.31 11.80 -12.16
N MET A 188 2.06 11.19 -11.23
CA MET A 188 3.50 11.39 -11.09
C MET A 188 4.27 10.79 -12.27
N SER A 189 3.85 9.61 -12.74
CA SER A 189 4.44 8.95 -13.91
C SER A 189 4.37 9.81 -15.18
N ARG A 190 3.39 10.72 -15.29
CA ARG A 190 3.25 11.66 -16.42
C ARG A 190 4.29 12.78 -16.41
N VAL A 191 4.83 13.13 -15.24
CA VAL A 191 5.91 14.13 -15.12
C VAL A 191 7.25 13.48 -15.45
N ARG A 192 7.55 12.37 -14.77
CA ARG A 192 8.75 11.56 -14.97
C ARG A 192 8.47 10.14 -14.45
N PRO A 193 8.95 9.07 -15.12
CA PRO A 193 8.73 7.69 -14.67
C PRO A 193 9.13 7.47 -13.20
N VAL A 194 8.33 6.68 -12.47
CA VAL A 194 8.52 6.35 -11.05
C VAL A 194 8.44 4.83 -10.85
N LYS A 195 8.98 4.31 -9.74
CA LYS A 195 8.87 2.87 -9.41
C LYS A 195 7.69 2.63 -8.46
N GLY A 196 6.67 1.92 -8.93
CA GLY A 196 5.53 1.48 -8.11
C GLY A 196 4.34 1.03 -8.96
N LEU A 197 3.28 0.57 -8.28
CA LEU A 197 2.02 0.21 -8.93
C LEU A 197 1.33 1.46 -9.52
N ASP A 198 0.86 1.35 -10.76
CA ASP A 198 0.27 2.46 -11.50
C ASP A 198 -1.19 2.74 -11.06
N TRP A 199 -1.35 3.21 -9.82
CA TRP A 199 -2.66 3.55 -9.27
C TRP A 199 -3.24 4.81 -9.93
N ASP A 200 -4.52 4.76 -10.24
CA ASP A 200 -5.37 5.91 -10.52
C ASP A 200 -5.83 6.52 -9.18
N ILE A 201 -7.00 7.16 -9.14
CA ILE A 201 -7.57 7.79 -7.95
C ILE A 201 -8.21 6.81 -6.95
N GLY A 202 -8.18 5.50 -7.18
CA GLY A 202 -8.96 4.50 -6.45
C GLY A 202 -8.19 3.66 -5.43
N ALA A 203 -6.92 3.95 -5.14
CA ALA A 203 -6.19 3.28 -4.05
C ALA A 203 -6.57 3.86 -2.66
N ILE A 204 -7.87 4.04 -2.46
CA ILE A 204 -8.52 4.58 -1.28
C ILE A 204 -9.93 3.98 -1.15
N SER A 205 -10.33 3.58 0.04
CA SER A 205 -11.69 3.08 0.31
C SER A 205 -12.04 3.23 1.78
N THR A 206 -13.34 3.24 2.09
CA THR A 206 -13.85 3.47 3.45
C THR A 206 -14.68 2.28 3.91
N ALA A 207 -14.44 1.82 5.13
CA ALA A 207 -15.23 0.76 5.74
C ALA A 207 -15.47 1.03 7.22
N ARG A 208 -16.48 0.34 7.75
CA ARG A 208 -16.74 0.24 9.18
C ARG A 208 -16.02 -0.98 9.71
N TRP A 209 -15.01 -0.78 10.52
CA TRP A 209 -14.17 -1.83 11.08
C TRP A 209 -14.59 -2.11 12.51
N ALA A 210 -14.55 -3.37 12.94
CA ALA A 210 -14.78 -3.71 14.34
C ALA A 210 -13.77 -4.74 14.85
N GLY A 211 -13.40 -4.60 16.12
CA GLY A 211 -12.33 -5.37 16.72
C GLY A 211 -12.09 -5.06 18.19
N ALA A 212 -11.03 -5.65 18.73
CA ALA A 212 -10.48 -5.23 20.02
C ALA A 212 -9.67 -3.94 19.84
N ARG A 213 -9.70 -3.02 20.80
CA ARG A 213 -8.77 -1.88 20.77
C ARG A 213 -7.35 -2.37 21.04
N LEU A 214 -6.38 -1.89 20.26
CA LEU A 214 -4.96 -2.23 20.47
C LEU A 214 -4.50 -1.84 21.89
N ARG A 215 -4.93 -0.66 22.36
CA ARG A 215 -4.72 -0.20 23.73
C ARG A 215 -5.07 -1.28 24.76
N ASP A 216 -6.27 -1.83 24.71
CA ASP A 216 -6.77 -2.77 25.72
C ASP A 216 -5.98 -4.08 25.70
N VAL A 217 -5.56 -4.53 24.52
CA VAL A 217 -4.74 -5.73 24.35
C VAL A 217 -3.33 -5.53 24.93
N LEU A 218 -2.71 -4.36 24.70
CA LEU A 218 -1.40 -4.02 25.26
C LEU A 218 -1.45 -3.90 26.79
N LEU A 219 -2.48 -3.23 27.33
CA LEU A 219 -2.70 -3.15 28.78
C LEU A 219 -2.90 -4.54 29.39
N ALA A 220 -3.67 -5.42 28.74
CA ALA A 220 -3.85 -6.80 29.20
C ALA A 220 -2.58 -7.65 29.12
N ALA A 221 -1.63 -7.32 28.24
CA ALA A 221 -0.30 -7.93 28.20
C ALA A 221 0.60 -7.47 29.37
N GLY A 222 0.15 -6.49 30.17
CA GLY A 222 0.88 -5.95 31.32
C GLY A 222 1.70 -4.72 30.98
N LEU A 223 1.48 -4.08 29.82
CA LEU A 223 2.06 -2.77 29.55
C LEU A 223 1.36 -1.76 30.46
N GLY A 224 2.08 -1.26 31.46
CA GLY A 224 1.61 -0.17 32.32
C GLY A 224 1.81 1.18 31.64
N ASP A 225 2.61 2.03 32.26
CA ASP A 225 3.07 3.28 31.64
C ASP A 225 4.15 3.02 30.58
N LYS A 226 4.50 4.08 29.83
CA LYS A 226 5.57 4.07 28.83
C LYS A 226 6.86 3.46 29.42
N PRO A 227 7.52 2.51 28.74
CA PRO A 227 8.69 1.82 29.29
C PRO A 227 9.93 2.74 29.30
N GLY A 228 10.11 3.55 30.35
CA GLY A 228 11.26 4.45 30.47
C GLY A 228 11.28 5.61 29.45
N ASP A 229 12.43 6.27 29.38
CA ASP A 229 12.65 7.45 28.52
C ASP A 229 12.90 7.06 27.05
N GLY A 230 12.70 8.01 26.12
CA GLY A 230 12.90 7.81 24.68
C GLY A 230 11.62 7.53 23.89
N GLU A 231 11.72 7.41 22.57
CA GLU A 231 10.57 7.07 21.72
C GLU A 231 10.35 5.57 21.69
N TRP A 232 9.09 5.14 21.72
CA TRP A 232 8.70 3.74 21.70
C TRP A 232 7.71 3.51 20.59
N HIS A 233 7.70 2.30 20.05
CA HIS A 233 6.89 1.89 18.92
C HIS A 233 6.18 0.58 19.22
N VAL A 234 5.07 0.36 18.53
CA VAL A 234 4.42 -0.95 18.43
C VAL A 234 4.67 -1.48 17.02
N CYS A 235 5.43 -2.56 16.95
CA CYS A 235 5.77 -3.27 15.74
C CYS A 235 4.76 -4.39 15.48
N PHE A 236 4.42 -4.56 14.21
CA PHE A 236 3.45 -5.54 13.74
C PHE A 236 4.10 -6.43 12.68
N GLU A 237 3.78 -7.73 12.70
CA GLU A 237 4.13 -8.66 11.64
C GLU A 237 2.90 -9.39 11.13
N GLY A 238 2.78 -9.54 9.82
CA GLY A 238 1.79 -10.37 9.14
C GLY A 238 2.19 -11.84 9.07
N LEU A 239 1.27 -12.68 8.60
CA LEU A 239 1.52 -14.10 8.27
C LEU A 239 2.09 -14.26 6.86
N ASP A 240 1.91 -13.27 5.98
CA ASP A 240 2.41 -13.27 4.62
C ASP A 240 3.94 -13.11 4.61
N ARG A 241 4.62 -14.02 3.90
CA ARG A 241 6.08 -14.12 3.83
C ARG A 241 6.57 -14.16 2.39
N ASP A 242 7.75 -13.61 2.18
CA ASP A 242 8.48 -13.81 0.93
C ASP A 242 9.23 -15.15 0.89
N ALA A 243 9.95 -15.42 -0.21
CA ALA A 243 10.75 -16.63 -0.38
C ALA A 243 11.81 -16.83 0.70
N SER A 244 12.31 -15.76 1.32
CA SER A 244 13.26 -15.86 2.44
C SER A 244 12.61 -16.15 3.79
N GLY A 245 11.27 -16.18 3.83
CA GLY A 245 10.51 -16.30 5.07
C GLY A 245 10.36 -14.96 5.83
N THR A 246 10.76 -13.83 5.25
CA THR A 246 10.58 -12.50 5.88
C THR A 246 9.12 -12.08 5.78
N SER A 247 8.52 -11.69 6.91
CA SER A 247 7.09 -11.30 6.97
C SER A 247 6.87 -9.83 6.64
N TYR A 248 5.67 -9.48 6.11
CA TYR A 248 5.23 -8.09 6.07
C TYR A 248 5.24 -7.47 7.46
N GLY A 249 5.80 -6.27 7.61
CA GLY A 249 5.88 -5.61 8.90
C GLY A 249 5.86 -4.10 8.80
N ALA A 250 5.36 -3.47 9.86
CA ALA A 250 5.30 -2.02 10.02
C ALA A 250 5.27 -1.67 11.51
N SER A 251 5.37 -0.38 11.83
CA SER A 251 5.19 0.11 13.20
C SER A 251 4.48 1.45 13.27
N ILE A 252 3.88 1.73 14.43
CA ILE A 252 3.36 3.04 14.82
C ILE A 252 3.97 3.49 16.15
N PRO A 253 4.00 4.80 16.44
CA PRO A 253 4.39 5.29 17.76
C PRO A 253 3.52 4.69 18.88
N LEU A 254 4.13 4.36 20.01
CA LEU A 254 3.45 3.75 21.16
C LEU A 254 2.33 4.65 21.72
N GLU A 255 2.55 5.96 21.71
CA GLU A 255 1.55 6.94 22.15
C GLU A 255 0.24 6.81 21.35
N ARG A 256 0.34 6.63 20.03
CA ARG A 256 -0.85 6.39 19.18
C ARG A 256 -1.53 5.06 19.53
N ALA A 257 -0.75 4.01 19.75
CA ALA A 257 -1.30 2.70 20.08
C ALA A 257 -2.02 2.69 21.44
N LEU A 258 -1.57 3.53 22.38
CA LEU A 258 -2.18 3.69 23.69
C LEU A 258 -3.28 4.76 23.73
N SER A 259 -3.34 5.73 22.84
CA SER A 259 -4.39 6.76 22.87
C SER A 259 -5.79 6.15 22.67
N ALA A 260 -6.74 6.55 23.52
CA ALA A 260 -8.14 6.13 23.38
C ALA A 260 -8.83 6.84 22.22
N GLU A 261 -8.36 8.04 21.88
CA GLU A 261 -8.84 8.92 20.82
C GLU A 261 -8.34 8.50 19.44
N ALA A 262 -7.16 7.88 19.37
CA ALA A 262 -6.61 7.36 18.11
C ALA A 262 -7.35 6.13 17.56
N GLU A 263 -8.17 5.48 18.40
CA GLU A 263 -9.06 4.38 18.04
C GLU A 263 -8.40 3.24 17.22
N VAL A 264 -7.14 2.91 17.51
CA VAL A 264 -6.41 1.83 16.83
C VAL A 264 -7.03 0.47 17.20
N LEU A 265 -7.35 -0.33 16.18
CA LEU A 265 -8.01 -1.63 16.36
C LEU A 265 -7.14 -2.80 15.91
N LEU A 266 -7.32 -3.93 16.60
CA LEU A 266 -7.12 -5.27 16.06
C LEU A 266 -8.47 -5.75 15.51
N ALA A 267 -8.74 -5.38 14.26
CA ALA A 267 -10.02 -5.62 13.59
C ALA A 267 -10.16 -7.08 13.16
N TYR A 268 -11.33 -7.66 13.39
CA TYR A 268 -11.75 -8.98 12.93
C TYR A 268 -13.07 -8.94 12.14
N GLU A 269 -13.64 -7.76 11.98
CA GLU A 269 -14.85 -7.47 11.21
C GLU A 269 -14.66 -6.24 10.31
N MET A 270 -15.29 -6.27 9.14
CA MET A 270 -15.33 -5.21 8.14
C MET A 270 -16.73 -5.13 7.52
N ASN A 271 -17.35 -3.96 7.61
CA ASN A 271 -18.72 -3.68 7.18
C ASN A 271 -19.75 -4.65 7.78
N GLY A 272 -19.58 -5.01 9.06
CA GLY A 272 -20.49 -5.90 9.79
C GLY A 272 -20.35 -7.39 9.46
N GLN A 273 -19.37 -7.75 8.63
CA GLN A 273 -19.04 -9.13 8.30
C GLN A 273 -17.65 -9.48 8.82
N GLU A 274 -17.34 -10.77 8.88
CA GLU A 274 -15.97 -11.23 9.09
C GLU A 274 -15.04 -10.67 8.01
N LEU A 275 -13.76 -10.42 8.38
CA LEU A 275 -12.79 -9.90 7.42
C LEU A 275 -12.68 -10.81 6.19
N PRO A 276 -12.82 -10.27 4.96
CA PRO A 276 -12.45 -11.01 3.76
C PRO A 276 -10.96 -11.37 3.78
N ARG A 277 -10.60 -12.47 3.11
CA ARG A 277 -9.20 -12.96 3.07
C ARG A 277 -8.22 -11.91 2.54
N ASP A 278 -8.55 -11.21 1.47
CA ASP A 278 -7.70 -10.13 0.92
C ASP A 278 -7.49 -8.96 1.90
N HIS A 279 -8.41 -8.77 2.85
CA HIS A 279 -8.40 -7.67 3.80
C HIS A 279 -7.89 -8.06 5.19
N GLY A 280 -7.30 -9.25 5.32
CA GLY A 280 -6.51 -9.63 6.48
C GLY A 280 -7.15 -10.64 7.42
N PHE A 281 -8.09 -11.46 6.93
CA PHE A 281 -8.65 -12.57 7.70
C PHE A 281 -7.57 -13.40 8.44
N PRO A 282 -7.71 -13.70 9.74
CA PRO A 282 -8.84 -13.37 10.61
C PRO A 282 -8.71 -12.04 11.36
N VAL A 283 -7.51 -11.45 11.41
CA VAL A 283 -7.23 -10.22 12.16
C VAL A 283 -6.29 -9.32 11.38
N ARG A 284 -6.61 -8.02 11.32
CA ARG A 284 -5.69 -6.97 10.86
C ARG A 284 -5.53 -5.90 11.92
N VAL A 285 -4.43 -5.16 11.85
CA VAL A 285 -4.36 -3.82 12.45
C VAL A 285 -5.15 -2.85 11.59
N LEU A 286 -5.89 -1.95 12.23
CA LEU A 286 -6.42 -0.73 11.63
C LEU A 286 -5.84 0.46 12.40
N VAL A 287 -5.18 1.37 11.68
CA VAL A 287 -4.65 2.62 12.24
C VAL A 287 -5.37 3.81 11.59
N PRO A 288 -6.43 4.35 12.20
CA PRO A 288 -7.18 5.47 11.63
C PRO A 288 -6.30 6.71 11.41
N GLY A 289 -6.53 7.42 10.29
CA GLY A 289 -5.80 8.65 9.96
C GLY A 289 -4.35 8.45 9.49
N VAL A 290 -3.89 7.20 9.37
CA VAL A 290 -2.52 6.84 9.00
C VAL A 290 -2.53 6.13 7.65
N VAL A 291 -1.42 6.21 6.92
CA VAL A 291 -1.23 5.53 5.64
C VAL A 291 -1.50 4.03 5.74
N GLY A 292 -2.17 3.46 4.72
CA GLY A 292 -2.64 2.08 4.74
C GLY A 292 -1.55 1.03 4.99
N ALA A 293 -0.28 1.33 4.70
CA ALA A 293 0.86 0.46 4.95
C ALA A 293 1.02 0.07 6.44
N ARG A 294 0.61 0.93 7.38
CA ARG A 294 0.76 0.64 8.82
C ARG A 294 -0.36 -0.25 9.36
N SER A 295 -1.43 -0.45 8.59
CA SER A 295 -2.55 -1.32 8.94
C SER A 295 -2.27 -2.76 8.49
N VAL A 296 -1.32 -3.43 9.15
CA VAL A 296 -0.84 -4.78 8.81
C VAL A 296 -1.98 -5.80 8.78
N LYS A 297 -2.06 -6.56 7.69
CA LYS A 297 -3.05 -7.63 7.48
C LYS A 297 -2.51 -8.98 7.96
N TRP A 298 -3.42 -9.95 8.16
CA TRP A 298 -3.08 -11.31 8.57
C TRP A 298 -2.17 -11.33 9.81
N LEU A 299 -2.53 -10.53 10.81
CA LEU A 299 -1.65 -10.17 11.92
C LEU A 299 -1.20 -11.40 12.69
N ARG A 300 0.10 -11.57 12.83
CA ARG A 300 0.75 -12.67 13.55
C ARG A 300 1.30 -12.22 14.90
N SER A 301 1.94 -11.05 14.92
CA SER A 301 2.71 -10.57 16.07
C SER A 301 2.50 -9.08 16.31
N VAL A 302 2.45 -8.71 17.59
CA VAL A 302 2.46 -7.33 18.10
C VAL A 302 3.57 -7.26 19.14
N ALA A 303 4.56 -6.38 18.95
CA ALA A 303 5.68 -6.23 19.86
C ALA A 303 5.96 -4.76 20.16
N VAL A 304 6.15 -4.40 21.44
CA VAL A 304 6.56 -3.05 21.83
C VAL A 304 8.09 -2.96 21.85
N SER A 305 8.64 -1.95 21.18
CA SER A 305 10.08 -1.81 20.88
C SER A 305 10.55 -0.36 21.06
N PRO A 306 11.81 -0.13 21.49
CA PRO A 306 12.40 1.22 21.55
C PRO A 306 12.82 1.76 20.16
N ALA A 307 12.64 0.96 19.11
CA ALA A 307 12.91 1.34 17.73
C ALA A 307 11.73 1.00 16.83
N GLU A 308 11.62 1.70 15.70
CA GLU A 308 10.70 1.34 14.63
C GLU A 308 10.89 -0.12 14.17
N SER A 309 9.87 -0.66 13.49
CA SER A 309 9.97 -1.96 12.86
C SER A 309 11.19 -1.99 11.92
N PRO A 310 12.06 -3.01 12.02
CA PRO A 310 13.21 -3.14 11.12
C PRO A 310 12.80 -3.62 9.71
N SER A 311 11.50 -3.83 9.48
CA SER A 311 10.98 -4.32 8.21
C SER A 311 11.34 -3.38 7.04
N HIS A 312 11.62 -3.96 5.88
CA HIS A 312 11.92 -3.21 4.65
C HIS A 312 10.87 -2.13 4.36
N TRP A 313 9.58 -2.44 4.53
CA TRP A 313 8.48 -1.50 4.28
C TRP A 313 8.37 -0.37 5.32
N GLN A 314 9.05 -0.47 6.46
CA GLN A 314 9.15 0.63 7.41
C GLN A 314 10.40 1.47 7.14
N GLN A 315 11.53 0.81 6.88
CA GLN A 315 12.84 1.47 6.80
C GLN A 315 13.17 2.02 5.40
N ASN A 316 12.89 1.24 4.35
CA ASN A 316 13.40 1.45 2.98
C ASN A 316 12.28 1.65 1.94
N ASP A 317 11.06 1.95 2.39
CA ASP A 317 9.93 2.29 1.53
C ASP A 317 8.97 3.24 2.26
N TYR A 318 7.95 3.75 1.55
CA TYR A 318 6.92 4.63 2.10
C TYR A 318 7.49 5.87 2.81
N LYS A 319 8.37 6.58 2.11
CA LYS A 319 8.96 7.87 2.50
C LYS A 319 8.87 8.87 1.34
N GLY A 320 8.70 10.15 1.66
CA GLY A 320 8.69 11.23 0.68
C GLY A 320 10.06 11.89 0.57
N PHE A 321 10.48 12.24 -0.64
CA PHE A 321 11.78 12.87 -0.91
C PHE A 321 11.60 14.11 -1.79
N CYS A 322 12.62 14.97 -1.80
CA CYS A 322 12.67 16.12 -2.70
C CYS A 322 12.63 15.67 -4.17
N PRO A 323 12.00 16.42 -5.10
CA PRO A 323 11.97 16.09 -6.52
C PRO A 323 13.35 15.98 -7.21
N SER A 324 14.40 16.53 -6.59
CA SER A 324 15.78 16.43 -7.07
C SER A 324 16.45 15.08 -6.76
N VAL A 325 15.87 14.25 -5.89
CA VAL A 325 16.42 12.95 -5.51
C VAL A 325 16.06 11.89 -6.57
N ASP A 326 17.04 11.10 -6.99
CA ASP A 326 16.87 9.93 -7.86
C ASP A 326 17.46 8.66 -7.19
N TRP A 327 17.36 7.52 -7.86
CA TRP A 327 17.71 6.20 -7.31
C TRP A 327 19.19 6.03 -6.95
N ASP A 328 20.08 6.79 -7.57
CA ASP A 328 21.52 6.77 -7.35
C ASP A 328 21.94 7.49 -6.05
N CYS A 329 21.09 8.38 -5.53
CA CYS A 329 21.39 9.24 -4.39
C CYS A 329 20.32 9.23 -3.29
N VAL A 330 19.31 8.35 -3.39
CA VAL A 330 18.26 8.24 -2.38
C VAL A 330 18.81 7.67 -1.07
N ASP A 331 18.69 8.44 0.01
CA ASP A 331 18.98 8.00 1.37
C ASP A 331 17.67 7.89 2.16
N PHE A 332 17.22 6.65 2.42
CA PHE A 332 16.01 6.41 3.20
C PHE A 332 16.13 6.83 4.66
N GLY A 333 17.34 6.97 5.22
CA GLY A 333 17.56 7.50 6.57
C GLY A 333 17.25 8.99 6.69
N SER A 334 17.27 9.73 5.58
CA SER A 334 17.06 11.19 5.55
C SER A 334 15.60 11.63 5.69
N ALA A 335 14.64 10.70 5.59
CA ALA A 335 13.22 10.99 5.63
C ALA A 335 12.49 10.15 6.70
N PRO A 336 11.43 10.70 7.32
CA PRO A 336 10.59 9.93 8.23
C PRO A 336 9.73 8.92 7.46
N ALA A 337 9.42 7.79 8.10
CA ALA A 337 8.40 6.88 7.60
C ALA A 337 7.04 7.60 7.52
N ILE A 338 6.32 7.47 6.40
CA ILE A 338 4.98 8.05 6.28
C ILE A 338 4.09 7.41 7.36
N GLN A 339 3.51 8.27 8.20
CA GLN A 339 2.50 7.91 9.19
C GLN A 339 1.18 8.58 8.78
N GLU A 340 0.89 9.78 9.30
CA GLU A 340 -0.25 10.55 8.83
C GLU A 340 -0.05 11.01 7.38
N LEU A 341 -1.14 11.03 6.62
CA LEU A 341 -1.14 11.52 5.24
C LEU A 341 -1.61 12.99 5.17
N PRO A 342 -1.15 13.74 4.15
CA PRO A 342 -1.65 15.08 3.88
C PRO A 342 -3.10 15.04 3.40
N VAL A 343 -3.71 16.22 3.25
CA VAL A 343 -5.04 16.36 2.63
C VAL A 343 -5.01 15.86 1.18
N GLN A 344 -6.09 15.21 0.76
CA GLN A 344 -6.28 14.59 -0.55
C GLN A 344 -7.72 14.83 -1.03
N SER A 345 -7.91 14.96 -2.35
CA SER A 345 -9.22 14.91 -3.00
C SER A 345 -9.11 14.47 -4.46
N ALA A 346 -10.17 13.89 -5.01
CA ALA A 346 -10.24 13.55 -6.43
C ALA A 346 -11.67 13.58 -6.98
N ILE A 347 -11.77 13.59 -8.32
CA ILE A 347 -13.00 13.73 -9.10
C ILE A 347 -13.21 12.46 -9.93
N PRO A 348 -13.93 11.45 -9.40
CA PRO A 348 -14.35 10.27 -10.16
C PRO A 348 -15.46 10.55 -11.19
N GLU A 349 -16.28 11.58 -10.98
CA GLU A 349 -17.44 11.88 -11.85
C GLU A 349 -17.49 13.38 -12.16
N PRO A 350 -17.46 13.79 -13.44
CA PRO A 350 -17.33 12.96 -14.64
C PRO A 350 -15.93 12.31 -14.79
N ARG A 351 -15.78 11.37 -15.72
CA ARG A 351 -14.49 10.75 -16.07
C ARG A 351 -13.71 11.61 -17.08
N PRO A 352 -12.36 11.55 -17.09
CA PRO A 352 -11.57 12.20 -18.13
C PRO A 352 -12.01 11.78 -19.55
N GLY A 353 -12.18 12.77 -20.43
CA GLY A 353 -12.62 12.56 -21.81
C GLY A 353 -14.13 12.39 -21.99
N ALA A 354 -14.93 12.50 -20.94
CA ALA A 354 -16.38 12.42 -21.04
C ALA A 354 -16.95 13.59 -21.87
N ALA A 355 -17.95 13.28 -22.70
CA ALA A 355 -18.82 14.25 -23.35
C ALA A 355 -20.01 14.53 -22.44
N VAL A 356 -20.09 15.74 -21.87
CA VAL A 356 -21.17 16.15 -20.96
C VAL A 356 -22.14 17.06 -21.70
N ALA A 357 -23.45 16.85 -21.52
CA ALA A 357 -24.46 17.67 -22.17
C ALA A 357 -24.40 19.12 -21.66
N ALA A 358 -24.67 20.09 -22.56
CA ALA A 358 -24.95 21.45 -22.15
C ALA A 358 -26.17 21.49 -21.21
N GLY A 359 -26.09 22.30 -20.15
CA GLY A 359 -27.14 22.36 -19.12
C GLY A 359 -26.57 22.32 -17.70
N GLU A 360 -27.06 21.42 -16.86
CA GLU A 360 -26.55 21.21 -15.49
C GLU A 360 -25.60 20.01 -15.47
N LEU A 361 -24.38 20.24 -14.95
CA LEU A 361 -23.39 19.20 -14.68
C LEU A 361 -23.32 18.98 -13.17
N THR A 362 -23.42 17.73 -12.74
CA THR A 362 -23.07 17.32 -11.37
C THR A 362 -21.65 16.76 -11.36
N VAL A 363 -20.76 17.42 -10.64
CA VAL A 363 -19.41 16.95 -10.35
C VAL A 363 -19.41 16.31 -8.97
N LYS A 364 -18.86 15.11 -8.82
CA LYS A 364 -18.77 14.43 -7.52
C LYS A 364 -17.34 14.04 -7.22
N GLY A 365 -17.05 13.91 -5.93
CA GLY A 365 -15.79 13.37 -5.50
C GLY A 365 -15.69 13.00 -4.04
N TYR A 366 -14.46 12.69 -3.66
CA TYR A 366 -14.09 12.42 -2.28
C TYR A 366 -13.01 13.42 -1.86
N ALA A 367 -12.93 13.67 -0.56
CA ALA A 367 -11.83 14.39 0.08
C ALA A 367 -11.54 13.77 1.44
N TRP A 368 -10.28 13.77 1.87
CA TRP A 368 -9.87 13.17 3.14
C TRP A 368 -8.54 13.78 3.62
N SER A 369 -8.27 13.74 4.93
CA SER A 369 -6.97 14.09 5.48
C SER A 369 -6.58 13.10 6.59
N GLY A 370 -5.28 12.84 6.73
CA GLY A 370 -4.75 12.02 7.81
C GLY A 370 -4.90 12.68 9.19
N GLY A 371 -4.48 11.96 10.23
CA GLY A 371 -4.41 12.46 11.60
C GLY A 371 -5.75 12.83 12.25
N GLY A 372 -6.87 12.47 11.64
CA GLY A 372 -8.20 12.76 12.18
C GLY A 372 -8.67 14.18 11.88
N ARG A 373 -7.99 14.88 10.96
CA ARG A 373 -8.35 16.24 10.54
C ARG A 373 -9.52 16.19 9.59
N GLU A 374 -10.63 16.81 9.98
CA GLU A 374 -11.85 16.85 9.17
C GLU A 374 -11.68 17.77 7.95
N VAL A 375 -12.26 17.36 6.82
CA VAL A 375 -12.39 18.22 5.64
C VAL A 375 -13.49 19.25 5.88
N ILE A 376 -13.09 20.51 6.03
CA ILE A 376 -14.03 21.61 6.31
C ILE A 376 -14.61 22.24 5.04
N ARG A 377 -13.92 22.12 3.89
CA ARG A 377 -14.34 22.67 2.59
C ARG A 377 -13.68 21.92 1.44
N VAL A 378 -14.39 21.83 0.32
CA VAL A 378 -13.84 21.44 -0.99
C VAL A 378 -14.20 22.53 -1.99
N ASP A 379 -13.19 23.05 -2.69
CA ASP A 379 -13.35 24.07 -3.72
C ASP A 379 -13.14 23.41 -5.10
N VAL A 380 -14.06 23.63 -6.03
CA VAL A 380 -14.06 23.03 -7.37
C VAL A 380 -14.00 24.13 -8.43
N SER A 381 -13.14 23.92 -9.43
CA SER A 381 -12.99 24.80 -10.58
C SER A 381 -13.42 24.10 -11.87
N LEU A 382 -14.05 24.86 -12.79
CA LEU A 382 -14.47 24.41 -14.11
C LEU A 382 -13.65 25.05 -15.25
N ASP A 383 -12.65 25.86 -14.91
CA ASP A 383 -11.86 26.69 -15.84
C ASP A 383 -10.34 26.55 -15.64
N GLY A 384 -9.91 25.38 -15.14
CA GLY A 384 -8.50 25.05 -14.97
C GLY A 384 -7.86 25.62 -13.71
N GLY A 385 -8.65 26.08 -12.73
CA GLY A 385 -8.18 26.61 -11.45
C GLY A 385 -8.21 28.14 -11.35
N ARG A 386 -8.89 28.84 -12.26
CA ARG A 386 -8.97 30.32 -12.27
C ARG A 386 -10.07 30.83 -11.36
N THR A 387 -11.24 30.20 -11.40
CA THR A 387 -12.37 30.51 -10.50
C THR A 387 -12.84 29.25 -9.77
N TRP A 388 -13.44 29.45 -8.60
CA TRP A 388 -13.75 28.39 -7.64
C TRP A 388 -15.18 28.50 -7.14
N ARG A 389 -15.79 27.36 -6.87
CA ARG A 389 -17.09 27.22 -6.21
C ARG A 389 -16.95 26.20 -5.08
N ALA A 390 -17.52 26.51 -3.92
CA ALA A 390 -17.56 25.57 -2.82
C ALA A 390 -18.53 24.41 -3.16
N ALA A 391 -18.07 23.17 -3.00
CA ALA A 391 -18.91 21.98 -3.12
C ALA A 391 -19.72 21.73 -1.85
N GLU A 392 -20.85 21.04 -2.00
CA GLU A 392 -21.62 20.52 -0.90
C GLU A 392 -20.95 19.26 -0.35
N LEU A 393 -20.66 19.25 0.96
CA LEU A 393 -20.10 18.09 1.64
C LEU A 393 -21.24 17.22 2.17
N GLY A 394 -21.25 15.94 1.78
CA GLY A 394 -22.21 14.95 2.24
C GLY A 394 -22.00 14.53 3.70
N PRO A 395 -22.63 13.42 4.14
CA PRO A 395 -22.51 12.92 5.50
C PRO A 395 -21.06 12.74 5.93
N ARG A 396 -20.73 13.26 7.11
CA ARG A 396 -19.39 13.17 7.69
C ARG A 396 -19.37 12.15 8.82
N GLY A 397 -18.35 11.29 8.82
CA GLY A 397 -18.02 10.48 9.99
C GLY A 397 -17.24 11.29 11.03
N ARG A 398 -16.69 10.61 12.05
CA ARG A 398 -15.51 11.15 12.74
C ARG A 398 -14.40 11.38 11.71
N GLY A 399 -13.44 12.27 11.99
CA GLY A 399 -12.37 12.71 11.06
C GLY A 399 -11.44 11.62 10.50
N TRP A 400 -11.71 10.34 10.76
CA TRP A 400 -11.05 9.18 10.17
C TRP A 400 -11.60 8.80 8.78
N ALA A 401 -12.86 9.14 8.50
CA ALA A 401 -13.52 8.81 7.24
C ALA A 401 -13.46 10.00 6.26
N TRP A 402 -13.50 9.69 4.97
CA TRP A 402 -13.59 10.69 3.91
C TRP A 402 -14.87 11.53 4.01
N ALA A 403 -14.86 12.69 3.37
CA ALA A 403 -16.05 13.42 3.00
C ALA A 403 -16.32 13.17 1.51
N LEU A 404 -17.49 12.63 1.21
CA LEU A 404 -18.01 12.66 -0.16
C LEU A 404 -18.58 14.05 -0.44
N TRP A 405 -18.43 14.54 -1.66
CA TRP A 405 -18.88 15.88 -2.03
C TRP A 405 -19.50 15.91 -3.43
N GLU A 406 -20.41 16.87 -3.64
CA GLU A 406 -20.98 17.15 -4.95
C GLU A 406 -21.07 18.66 -5.23
N LEU A 407 -20.96 19.04 -6.49
CA LEU A 407 -21.23 20.38 -6.98
C LEU A 407 -22.12 20.30 -8.21
N ARG A 408 -23.27 20.96 -8.15
CA ARG A 408 -24.09 21.23 -9.33
C ARG A 408 -23.70 22.58 -9.92
N ALA A 409 -23.32 22.58 -11.19
CA ALA A 409 -22.89 23.78 -11.88
C ALA A 409 -23.37 23.79 -13.33
N PRO A 410 -23.50 24.97 -13.96
CA PRO A 410 -23.78 25.05 -15.38
C PRO A 410 -22.65 24.37 -16.17
N GLY A 411 -23.00 23.45 -17.07
CA GLY A 411 -22.11 22.94 -18.11
C GLY A 411 -21.86 24.06 -19.12
N THR A 412 -20.90 24.93 -18.82
CA THR A 412 -20.57 26.05 -19.69
C THR A 412 -19.86 25.54 -20.94
N GLY A 413 -20.44 25.81 -22.11
CA GLY A 413 -19.72 25.70 -23.37
C GLY A 413 -18.57 26.71 -23.38
N ASP A 414 -17.39 26.26 -23.77
CA ASP A 414 -16.15 27.01 -23.88
C ASP A 414 -15.47 27.38 -22.55
N THR A 415 -14.83 26.41 -21.90
CA THR A 415 -13.63 26.66 -21.09
C THR A 415 -12.40 26.04 -21.77
N GLU A 416 -11.96 26.62 -22.88
CA GLU A 416 -10.57 26.52 -23.34
C GLU A 416 -9.67 27.31 -22.36
N GLY A 417 -9.50 26.75 -21.16
CA GLY A 417 -8.59 27.23 -20.14
C GLY A 417 -7.45 26.24 -19.96
N THR A 418 -6.59 26.06 -20.96
CA THR A 418 -5.36 25.23 -20.87
C THR A 418 -4.24 25.88 -20.04
N GLY A 419 -4.56 26.88 -19.21
CA GLY A 419 -3.58 27.52 -18.35
C GLY A 419 -3.25 26.62 -17.17
N ASP A 420 -1.97 26.27 -17.03
CA ASP A 420 -1.43 25.54 -15.88
C ASP A 420 -1.31 26.48 -14.66
N ILE A 421 -2.46 26.98 -14.21
CA ILE A 421 -2.54 27.88 -13.06
C ILE A 421 -2.86 26.99 -11.85
N GLY A 422 -1.95 26.97 -10.87
CA GLY A 422 -2.17 26.31 -9.58
C GLY A 422 -1.21 25.20 -9.21
N ASP A 423 -1.61 24.39 -8.22
CA ASP A 423 -0.80 23.30 -7.68
C ASP A 423 -0.68 22.15 -8.70
N THR A 424 0.54 21.68 -8.94
CA THR A 424 0.87 20.66 -9.95
C THR A 424 1.73 19.56 -9.34
N VAL A 425 1.85 18.43 -10.05
CA VAL A 425 2.58 17.27 -9.56
C VAL A 425 4.10 17.47 -9.57
N GLY A 426 4.63 18.33 -10.46
CA GLY A 426 6.07 18.53 -10.63
C GLY A 426 6.82 18.86 -9.34
N PRO A 427 6.40 19.89 -8.58
CA PRO A 427 7.03 20.27 -7.31
C PRO A 427 6.97 19.22 -6.19
N ILE A 428 6.08 18.21 -6.29
CA ILE A 428 5.94 17.15 -5.28
C ILE A 428 6.39 15.77 -5.81
N TRP A 429 6.91 15.70 -7.03
CA TRP A 429 7.38 14.45 -7.62
C TRP A 429 8.45 13.81 -6.73
N ASN A 430 8.47 12.49 -6.65
CA ASN A 430 9.50 11.71 -5.96
C ASN A 430 9.67 10.35 -6.65
N PRO A 431 10.83 9.69 -6.54
CA PRO A 431 11.15 8.49 -7.33
C PRO A 431 10.21 7.30 -7.09
N ARG A 432 9.58 7.22 -5.90
CA ARG A 432 8.58 6.19 -5.53
C ARG A 432 7.15 6.54 -5.97
N GLY A 433 6.91 7.75 -6.44
CA GLY A 433 5.58 8.24 -6.81
C GLY A 433 4.55 8.13 -5.68
N VAL A 434 4.96 8.38 -4.43
CA VAL A 434 4.05 8.39 -3.26
C VAL A 434 3.63 9.83 -2.94
N LEU A 435 2.60 10.01 -2.08
CA LEU A 435 2.14 11.34 -1.65
C LEU A 435 1.68 12.24 -2.83
N SER A 436 1.06 11.65 -3.85
CA SER A 436 0.47 12.41 -4.97
C SER A 436 -0.81 13.13 -4.52
N ASN A 437 -0.66 14.38 -4.10
CA ASN A 437 -1.76 15.18 -3.51
C ASN A 437 -1.92 16.59 -4.12
N ALA A 438 -1.31 16.86 -5.26
CA ALA A 438 -1.63 18.05 -6.06
C ALA A 438 -3.08 17.99 -6.58
N TRP A 439 -3.59 19.10 -7.14
CA TRP A 439 -4.98 19.15 -7.61
C TRP A 439 -5.28 18.09 -8.67
N HIS A 440 -6.38 17.36 -8.50
CA HIS A 440 -6.86 16.42 -9.51
C HIS A 440 -7.55 17.18 -10.64
N ARG A 441 -7.16 16.91 -11.89
CA ARG A 441 -7.69 17.60 -13.08
C ARG A 441 -8.38 16.61 -14.01
N VAL A 442 -9.63 16.92 -14.37
CA VAL A 442 -10.47 16.07 -15.24
C VAL A 442 -10.90 16.86 -16.47
N PRO A 443 -10.21 16.71 -17.61
CA PRO A 443 -10.66 17.33 -18.85
C PRO A 443 -11.92 16.62 -19.37
N VAL A 444 -12.95 17.40 -19.71
CA VAL A 444 -14.20 16.94 -20.34
C VAL A 444 -14.57 17.85 -21.51
N THR A 445 -15.46 17.39 -22.39
CA THR A 445 -15.97 18.19 -23.51
C THR A 445 -17.46 18.42 -23.32
N VAL A 446 -17.93 19.66 -23.51
CA VAL A 446 -19.37 19.98 -23.46
C VAL A 446 -19.97 19.82 -24.85
N THR A 447 -20.98 18.95 -24.99
CA THR A 447 -21.73 18.79 -26.24
C THR A 447 -22.89 19.78 -26.30
N ARG A 448 -23.04 20.43 -27.47
CA ARG A 448 -24.11 21.39 -27.75
C ARG A 448 -25.42 20.72 -28.12
#